data_AF-A0A382RTG6-F1
#
_entry.id   AF-A0A382RTG6-F1
#
_cell.length_a   1.000
_cell.length_b   1.000
_cell.length_c   1.000
_cell.angle_alpha   90.00
_cell.angle_beta   90.00
_cell.angle_gamma   90.00
#
_symmetry.space_group_name_H-M   'P 1'
#
loop_
_entity.id
_entity.type
_entity.pdbx_description
1 polymer ?
#
loop_
_entity_poly.entity_id
_entity_poly.type
_entity_poly.pdbx_seq_one_letter_code
_entity_poly.pdbx_strand_id
1 'polypeptide(L)'
;MTNEDLSKFKRSRLMGIMNAEENKKISAGPDIWLAGDPEDLKSMMNKGIKGIVTNTVVLKDMTDKYGSIIDLTKRYLDITDKKIAIEIDGHSTSELLDVGETFTKISDQIILKIPMT
;
A
#
# COMPACT_ATOMS: atom_id res chain seq x y z
N MET A 1 -25.65 11.35 41.79
CA MET A 1 -25.69 10.32 40.74
C MET A 1 -27.05 9.65 40.77
N THR A 2 -27.79 9.75 39.67
CA THR A 2 -29.12 9.14 39.51
C THR A 2 -29.01 7.68 39.06
N ASN A 3 -30.09 6.90 39.16
CA ASN A 3 -30.14 5.54 38.62
C ASN A 3 -29.91 5.50 37.09
N GLU A 4 -30.25 6.59 36.41
CA GLU A 4 -29.98 6.78 34.98
C GLU A 4 -28.47 6.92 34.71
N ASP A 5 -27.75 7.68 35.54
CA ASP A 5 -26.29 7.82 35.46
C ASP A 5 -25.59 6.46 35.69
N LEU A 6 -26.06 5.66 36.64
CA LEU A 6 -25.55 4.31 36.91
C LEU A 6 -25.79 3.36 35.74
N SER A 7 -26.92 3.49 35.04
CA SER A 7 -27.24 2.68 33.85
C SER A 7 -26.38 3.05 32.65
N LYS A 8 -26.11 4.34 32.44
CA LYS A 8 -25.19 4.85 31.40
C LYS A 8 -23.75 4.43 31.70
N PHE A 9 -23.33 4.49 32.96
CA PHE A 9 -22.01 4.04 33.39
C PHE A 9 -21.84 2.52 33.20
N LYS A 10 -22.87 1.72 33.51
CA LYS A 10 -22.87 0.28 33.22
C LYS A 10 -22.88 -0.03 31.72
N ARG A 11 -23.64 0.72 30.89
CA ARG A 11 -23.63 0.56 29.43
C ARG A 11 -22.30 0.95 28.80
N SER A 12 -21.67 2.02 29.29
CA SER A 12 -20.31 2.43 28.90
C SER A 12 -19.27 1.35 29.26
N ARG A 13 -19.41 0.70 30.42
CA ARG A 13 -18.53 -0.41 30.86
C ARG A 13 -18.79 -1.73 30.11
N LEU A 14 -19.97 -1.88 29.50
CA LEU A 14 -20.35 -3.02 28.64
C LEU A 14 -19.76 -2.91 27.24
N MET A 15 -19.41 -1.71 26.75
CA MET A 15 -18.37 -1.56 25.74
C MET A 15 -17.01 -1.69 26.42
N GLY A 16 -16.74 -2.90 26.95
CA GLY A 16 -15.47 -3.22 27.57
C GLY A 16 -14.35 -2.97 26.59
N ILE A 17 -13.31 -2.25 27.02
CA ILE A 17 -12.05 -2.16 26.28
C ILE A 17 -11.59 -3.60 26.09
N MET A 18 -11.60 -4.08 24.84
CA MET A 18 -11.16 -5.43 24.50
C MET A 18 -9.70 -5.59 24.91
N ASN A 19 -9.38 -6.75 25.49
CA ASN A 19 -8.00 -7.05 25.80
C ASN A 19 -7.21 -7.36 24.51
N ALA A 20 -5.88 -7.34 24.60
CA ALA A 20 -5.01 -7.52 23.43
C ALA A 20 -5.23 -8.87 22.72
N GLU A 21 -5.56 -9.94 23.45
CA GLU A 21 -5.77 -11.28 22.90
C GLU A 21 -7.12 -11.42 22.19
N GLU A 22 -8.16 -10.75 22.68
CA GLU A 22 -9.45 -10.63 22.00
C GLU A 22 -9.33 -9.73 20.76
N ASN A 23 -8.60 -8.61 20.88
CA ASN A 23 -8.37 -7.69 19.78
C ASN A 23 -7.64 -8.38 18.61
N LYS A 24 -6.54 -9.09 18.88
CA LYS A 24 -5.79 -9.85 17.84
C LYS A 24 -6.66 -10.79 17.01
N LYS A 25 -7.74 -11.34 17.58
CA LYS A 25 -8.63 -12.29 16.89
C LYS A 25 -9.59 -11.62 15.92
N ILE A 26 -9.88 -10.34 16.11
CA ILE A 26 -10.89 -9.61 15.33
C ILE A 26 -10.33 -8.42 14.56
N SER A 27 -9.13 -7.96 14.91
CA SER A 27 -8.46 -6.83 14.28
C SER A 27 -7.49 -7.32 13.21
N ALA A 28 -7.50 -6.66 12.05
CA ALA A 28 -6.42 -6.83 11.08
C ALA A 28 -5.14 -6.15 11.58
N GLY A 29 -4.02 -6.85 11.45
CA GLY A 29 -2.69 -6.25 11.62
C GLY A 29 -2.32 -5.35 10.44
N PRO A 30 -1.25 -4.54 10.56
CA PRO A 30 -0.80 -3.71 9.46
C PRO A 30 -0.26 -4.56 8.30
N ASP A 31 -0.49 -4.09 7.08
CA ASP A 31 0.19 -4.62 5.89
C ASP A 31 1.62 -4.06 5.82
N ILE A 32 2.59 -4.89 5.44
CA ILE A 32 3.98 -4.48 5.24
C ILE A 32 4.24 -4.36 3.73
N TRP A 33 4.75 -3.21 3.30
CA TRP A 33 5.12 -2.94 1.91
C TRP A 33 6.60 -2.60 1.81
N LEU A 34 7.26 -3.01 0.73
CA LEU A 34 8.69 -2.78 0.53
C LEU A 34 8.96 -1.82 -0.62
N ALA A 35 9.98 -0.98 -0.45
CA ALA A 35 10.54 -0.11 -1.48
C ALA A 35 12.02 -0.42 -1.64
N GLY A 36 12.51 -0.48 -2.88
CA GLY A 36 13.91 -0.78 -3.16
C GLY A 36 14.10 -1.49 -4.49
N ASP A 37 15.33 -1.91 -4.76
CA ASP A 37 15.69 -2.56 -6.00
C ASP A 37 14.96 -3.90 -6.21
N PRO A 38 14.38 -4.17 -7.40
CA PRO A 38 13.74 -5.45 -7.70
C PRO A 38 14.58 -6.68 -7.30
N GLU A 39 15.90 -6.65 -7.54
CA GLU A 39 16.78 -7.77 -7.23
C GLU A 39 16.93 -8.01 -5.72
N ASP A 40 17.00 -6.93 -4.93
CA ASP A 40 17.06 -7.02 -3.46
C ASP A 40 15.72 -7.51 -2.88
N LEU A 41 14.61 -7.04 -3.47
CA LEU A 41 13.26 -7.33 -3.01
C LEU A 41 12.84 -8.78 -3.28
N LYS A 42 13.38 -9.42 -4.33
CA LYS A 42 13.00 -10.78 -4.75
C LYS A 42 13.02 -11.80 -3.61
N SER A 43 14.05 -11.77 -2.77
CA SER A 43 14.20 -12.70 -1.63
C SER A 43 13.19 -12.45 -0.50
N MET A 44 12.58 -11.28 -0.47
CA MET A 44 11.66 -10.83 0.58
C MET A 44 10.20 -11.07 0.24
N MET A 45 9.84 -11.25 -1.04
CA MET A 45 8.44 -11.37 -1.48
C MET A 45 7.66 -12.50 -0.79
N ASN A 46 8.36 -13.56 -0.35
CA ASN A 46 7.75 -14.70 0.34
C ASN A 46 7.67 -14.55 1.87
N LYS A 47 8.00 -13.39 2.44
CA LYS A 47 8.10 -13.18 3.90
C LYS A 47 6.90 -12.45 4.51
N GLY A 48 5.69 -12.67 3.97
CA GLY A 48 4.47 -12.02 4.46
C GLY A 48 4.32 -10.55 4.06
N ILE A 49 5.05 -10.12 3.02
CA ILE A 49 4.95 -8.78 2.45
C ILE A 49 3.69 -8.66 1.60
N LYS A 50 2.98 -7.54 1.71
CA LYS A 50 1.74 -7.27 0.97
C LYS A 50 1.98 -6.86 -0.48
N GLY A 51 3.09 -6.16 -0.73
CA GLY A 51 3.43 -5.67 -2.06
C GLY A 51 4.65 -4.77 -2.07
N ILE A 52 4.89 -4.20 -3.24
CA ILE A 52 5.98 -3.26 -3.50
C ILE A 52 5.39 -1.85 -3.58
N VAL A 53 6.09 -0.86 -3.03
CA VAL A 53 5.71 0.55 -3.13
C VAL A 53 6.90 1.36 -3.61
N THR A 54 6.70 2.19 -4.62
CA THR A 54 7.70 3.17 -5.07
C THR A 54 7.36 4.55 -4.50
N ASN A 55 8.39 5.36 -4.30
CA ASN A 55 8.29 6.80 -4.05
C ASN A 55 9.20 7.53 -5.04
N THR A 56 9.10 8.84 -5.13
CA THR A 56 9.84 9.65 -6.12
C THR A 56 11.36 9.44 -6.08
N VAL A 57 11.96 9.27 -4.90
CA VAL A 57 13.41 9.04 -4.74
C VAL A 57 13.79 7.65 -5.27
N VAL A 58 13.14 6.60 -4.78
CA VAL A 58 13.40 5.22 -5.22
C VAL A 58 13.10 5.07 -6.70
N LEU A 59 12.03 5.69 -7.18
CA LEU A 59 11.64 5.64 -8.57
C LEU A 59 12.74 6.21 -9.46
N LYS A 60 13.27 7.40 -9.13
CA LYS A 60 14.35 8.04 -9.90
C LYS A 60 15.60 7.16 -9.95
N ASP A 61 16.09 6.72 -8.78
CA ASP A 61 17.29 5.88 -8.70
C ASP A 61 17.13 4.59 -9.53
N MET A 62 15.95 3.99 -9.47
CA MET A 62 15.67 2.76 -10.21
C MET A 62 15.44 2.99 -11.70
N THR A 63 14.87 4.12 -12.12
CA THR A 63 14.75 4.45 -13.55
C THR A 63 16.11 4.77 -14.16
N ASP A 64 17.00 5.43 -13.41
CA ASP A 64 18.37 5.67 -13.86
C ASP A 64 19.12 4.34 -14.09
N LYS A 65 18.81 3.31 -13.30
CA LYS A 65 19.41 1.97 -13.41
C LYS A 65 18.74 1.07 -14.46
N TYR A 66 17.41 1.08 -14.54
CA TYR A 66 16.63 0.06 -15.25
C TYR A 66 15.87 0.59 -16.46
N GLY A 67 15.96 1.89 -16.76
CA GLY A 67 15.31 2.52 -17.90
C GLY A 67 13.99 3.19 -17.52
N SER A 68 12.99 3.11 -18.39
CA SER A 68 11.73 3.81 -18.15
C SER A 68 11.00 3.24 -16.91
N ILE A 69 10.09 4.03 -16.34
CA ILE A 69 9.19 3.55 -15.28
C ILE A 69 8.38 2.32 -15.71
N ILE A 70 8.07 2.19 -17.00
CA ILE A 70 7.39 1.02 -17.57
C ILE A 70 8.30 -0.21 -17.49
N ASP A 71 9.59 -0.07 -17.83
CA ASP A 71 10.56 -1.17 -17.77
C ASP A 71 10.81 -1.60 -16.32
N LEU A 72 10.93 -0.63 -15.41
CA LEU A 72 11.01 -0.89 -13.98
C LEU A 72 9.75 -1.62 -13.46
N THR A 73 8.57 -1.21 -13.90
CA THR A 73 7.30 -1.83 -13.50
C THR A 73 7.23 -3.27 -13.95
N LYS A 74 7.63 -3.57 -15.18
CA LYS A 74 7.70 -4.95 -15.70
C LYS A 74 8.66 -5.80 -14.86
N ARG A 75 9.82 -5.26 -14.48
CA ARG A 75 10.77 -5.96 -13.60
C ARG A 75 10.18 -6.28 -12.23
N TYR A 76 9.41 -5.37 -11.63
CA TYR A 76 8.71 -5.68 -10.38
C TYR A 76 7.63 -6.76 -10.59
N LEU A 77 6.89 -6.71 -11.70
CA LEU A 77 5.90 -7.75 -12.04
C LEU A 77 6.54 -9.13 -12.25
N ASP A 78 7.76 -9.19 -12.78
CA ASP A 78 8.47 -10.45 -13.01
C ASP A 78 8.90 -11.16 -11.72
N ILE A 79 9.02 -10.43 -10.60
CA ILE A 79 9.49 -11.00 -9.32
C ILE A 79 8.36 -11.36 -8.34
N THR A 80 7.11 -10.97 -8.61
CA THR A 80 6.02 -11.14 -7.65
C THR A 80 4.63 -11.17 -8.30
N ASP A 81 3.70 -11.85 -7.65
CA ASP A 81 2.26 -11.86 -7.95
C ASP A 81 1.46 -10.84 -7.10
N LYS A 82 2.18 -10.00 -6.35
CA LYS A 82 1.63 -9.07 -5.37
C LYS A 82 1.41 -7.68 -5.95
N LYS A 83 0.65 -6.87 -5.23
CA LYS A 83 0.36 -5.50 -5.67
C LYS A 83 1.63 -4.65 -5.73
N ILE A 84 1.68 -3.75 -6.71
CA ILE A 84 2.79 -2.82 -6.93
C ILE A 84 2.20 -1.42 -6.97
N ALA A 85 2.48 -0.62 -5.95
CA ALA A 85 2.06 0.76 -5.86
C ALA A 85 3.10 1.69 -6.49
N ILE A 86 2.72 2.33 -7.59
CA ILE A 86 3.61 3.17 -8.40
C ILE A 86 3.16 4.62 -8.32
N GLU A 87 4.10 5.50 -7.98
CA GLU A 87 3.89 6.94 -8.09
C GLU A 87 3.90 7.37 -9.54
N ILE A 88 2.80 8.00 -9.95
CA ILE A 88 2.68 8.67 -11.25
C ILE A 88 2.60 10.17 -11.00
N ASP A 89 3.20 10.96 -11.89
CA ASP A 89 3.18 12.42 -11.84
C ASP A 89 2.69 12.97 -13.18
N GLY A 90 2.12 14.17 -13.16
CA GLY A 90 1.54 14.83 -14.31
C GLY A 90 1.12 16.26 -13.97
N HIS A 91 1.16 17.15 -14.96
CA HIS A 91 0.86 18.58 -14.78
C HIS A 91 -0.62 18.90 -15.00
N SER A 92 -1.41 17.92 -15.43
CA SER A 92 -2.85 18.04 -15.63
C SER A 92 -3.59 16.74 -15.33
N THR A 93 -4.90 16.83 -15.08
CA THR A 93 -5.76 15.65 -14.88
C THR A 93 -5.75 14.72 -16.10
N SER A 94 -5.73 15.26 -17.32
CA SER A 94 -5.66 14.46 -18.54
C SER A 94 -4.37 13.65 -18.63
N GLU A 95 -3.22 14.27 -18.34
CA GLU A 95 -1.94 13.55 -18.33
C GLU A 95 -1.93 12.42 -17.30
N LEU A 96 -2.47 12.66 -16.09
CA LEU A 96 -2.57 11.64 -15.06
C LEU A 96 -3.48 10.46 -15.49
N LEU A 97 -4.57 10.74 -16.20
CA LEU A 97 -5.46 9.71 -16.74
C LEU A 97 -4.77 8.89 -17.84
N ASP A 98 -4.06 9.54 -18.77
CA ASP A 98 -3.36 8.86 -19.87
C ASP A 98 -2.22 7.97 -19.34
N VAL A 99 -1.45 8.49 -18.38
CA VAL A 99 -0.39 7.72 -17.69
C VAL A 99 -1.02 6.56 -16.91
N GLY A 100 -2.10 6.82 -16.17
CA GLY A 100 -2.81 5.79 -15.41
C GLY A 100 -3.37 4.66 -16.30
N GLU A 101 -3.94 5.01 -17.47
CA GLU A 101 -4.42 4.04 -18.44
C GLU A 101 -3.28 3.16 -18.97
N THR A 102 -2.11 3.75 -19.24
CA THR A 102 -0.93 3.02 -19.68
C THR A 102 -0.55 1.93 -18.68
N PHE A 103 -0.50 2.24 -17.38
CA PHE A 103 -0.14 1.28 -16.35
C PHE A 103 -1.21 0.22 -16.09
N THR A 104 -2.49 0.61 -16.05
CA THR A 104 -3.59 -0.35 -15.82
C THR A 104 -3.70 -1.37 -16.95
N LYS A 105 -3.33 -1.02 -18.19
CA LYS A 105 -3.22 -1.98 -19.31
C LYS A 105 -2.08 -2.98 -19.16
N ILE A 106 -1.05 -2.68 -18.36
CA ILE A 106 0.08 -3.59 -18.15
C ILE A 106 -0.32 -4.74 -17.22
N SER A 107 -0.98 -4.45 -16.09
CA SER A 107 -1.35 -5.46 -15.11
C SER A 107 -2.33 -4.94 -14.06
N ASP A 108 -3.31 -5.77 -13.70
CA ASP A 108 -4.22 -5.54 -12.57
C ASP A 108 -3.52 -5.56 -11.19
N GLN A 109 -2.23 -5.91 -11.13
CA GLN A 109 -1.42 -5.82 -9.92
C GLN A 109 -1.06 -4.37 -9.55
N ILE A 110 -1.17 -3.43 -10.50
CA ILE A 110 -0.69 -2.07 -10.31
C ILE A 110 -1.71 -1.22 -9.54
N ILE A 111 -1.22 -0.49 -8.55
CA ILE A 111 -1.93 0.56 -7.83
C ILE A 111 -1.28 1.89 -8.20
N LEU A 112 -2.08 2.85 -8.66
CA LEU A 112 -1.59 4.18 -8.99
C LEU A 112 -1.60 5.06 -7.74
N LYS A 113 -0.44 5.62 -7.37
CA LYS A 113 -0.33 6.68 -6.38
C LYS A 113 -0.32 8.01 -7.12
N ILE A 114 -1.35 8.82 -6.89
CA ILE A 114 -1.47 10.17 -7.45
C ILE A 114 -1.10 11.16 -6.34
N PRO A 115 -0.11 12.05 -6.55
CA PRO A 115 0.23 13.08 -5.58
C PRO A 115 -0.96 14.02 -5.37
N MET A 116 -1.22 14.39 -4.12
CA MET A 116 -2.19 15.44 -3.79
C MET A 116 -1.50 16.79 -3.96
N THR A 117 -1.82 17.50 -5.03
CA THR A 117 -1.30 18.83 -5.38
C THR A 117 -2.33 19.93 -5.24
#